data_AF-A0A436QPB0-F1
#
_entry.id   AF-A0A436QPB0-F1
#
_cell.length_a   1.000
_cell.length_b   1.000
_cell.length_c   1.000
_cell.angle_alpha   90.00
_cell.angle_beta   90.00
_cell.angle_gamma   90.00
#
_symmetry.space_group_name_H-M   'P 1'
#
loop_
_entity.id
_entity.type
_entity.pdbx_description
1 polymer ?
#
loop_
_entity_poly.entity_id
_entity_poly.type
_entity_poly.pdbx_seq_one_letter_code
_entity_poly.pdbx_strand_id
1 'polypeptide(L)' 'MRSGVIAKKVGMTRIYNDAGEHVPVTVLQMENCQVVAQRTQEKNGYTAVQLGVGLAKVR' A
#
# COMPACT_ATOMS: atom_id res chain seq x y z
N MET A 1 -10.39 -8.79 -9.51
CA MET A 1 -9.12 -8.60 -8.78
C MET A 1 -9.19 -7.26 -8.05
N ARG A 2 -8.74 -7.16 -6.80
CA ARG A 2 -8.78 -5.90 -6.03
C ARG A 2 -7.51 -5.09 -6.29
N SER A 3 -7.58 -3.77 -6.15
CA SER A 3 -6.39 -2.92 -6.19
C SER A 3 -5.45 -3.25 -5.03
N GLY A 4 -4.14 -3.10 -5.25
CA GLY A 4 -3.13 -3.11 -4.19
C GLY A 4 -3.13 -1.79 -3.41
N VAL A 5 -2.14 -1.63 -2.53
CA VAL A 5 -1.84 -0.38 -1.80
C VAL A 5 -0.35 -0.06 -1.91
N ILE A 6 0.01 1.21 -1.75
CA ILE A 6 1.41 1.65 -1.71
C ILE A 6 1.80 1.88 -0.25
N ALA A 7 2.82 1.19 0.22
CA ALA A 7 3.32 1.30 1.59
C ALA A 7 4.85 1.40 1.62
N LYS A 8 5.38 2.06 2.65
CA LYS A 8 6.81 2.21 2.92
C LYS A 8 7.26 1.17 3.94
N LYS A 9 8.34 0.44 3.65
CA LYS A 9 8.98 -0.43 4.64
C LYS A 9 9.63 0.42 5.73
N VAL A 10 9.19 0.28 6.97
CA VAL A 10 9.74 0.99 8.12
C VAL A 10 10.84 0.17 8.78
N GLY A 11 10.67 -1.15 8.83
CA GLY A 11 11.63 -2.01 9.49
C GLY A 11 11.10 -3.43 9.67
N MET A 12 11.78 -4.19 10.51
CA MET A 12 11.42 -5.55 10.87
C MET A 12 11.43 -5.67 12.39
N THR A 13 10.48 -6.43 12.92
CA THR A 13 10.36 -6.71 14.36
C THR A 13 9.88 -8.15 14.55
N ARG A 14 9.66 -8.54 15.79
CA ARG A 14 9.09 -9.83 16.17
C ARG A 14 7.77 -9.65 16.89
N ILE A 15 6.85 -10.57 16.67
CA ILE A 15 5.63 -10.73 17.47
C ILE A 15 5.61 -12.14 18.03
N TYR A 16 5.00 -12.31 19.21
CA TYR A 16 4.67 -13.62 19.74
C TYR A 16 3.21 -13.90 19.42
N ASN A 17 2.93 -15.09 18.87
CA ASN A 17 1.55 -15.52 18.67
C ASN A 17 0.97 -16.09 19.98
N ASP A 18 -0.32 -16.45 19.98
CA ASP A 18 -1.01 -16.96 21.17
C ASP A 18 -0.43 -18.30 21.68
N ALA A 19 0.32 -19.02 20.84
CA ALA A 19 1.03 -20.24 21.20
C ALA A 19 2.43 -19.98 21.80
N GLY A 20 2.84 -18.71 21.94
CA GLY A 20 4.15 -18.30 22.45
C GLY A 20 5.29 -18.42 21.43
N GLU A 21 5.00 -18.67 20.16
CA GLU A 21 6.02 -18.81 19.11
C GLU A 21 6.51 -17.45 18.61
N HIS A 22 7.80 -17.40 18.27
CA HIS A 22 8.45 -16.20 17.76
C HIS A 22 8.26 -16.06 16.24
N VAL A 23 7.52 -15.03 15.81
CA VAL A 23 7.26 -14.75 14.39
C VAL A 23 7.96 -13.45 13.95
N PRO A 24 8.95 -13.51 13.05
CA PRO A 24 9.55 -12.31 12.47
C PRO A 24 8.59 -11.66 11.46
N VAL A 25 8.39 -10.34 11.57
CA VAL A 25 7.45 -9.58 10.75
C VAL A 25 8.10 -8.32 10.17
N THR A 26 7.64 -7.90 9.00
CA THR A 26 8.02 -6.61 8.39
C THR A 26 6.93 -5.58 8.64
N VAL A 27 7.31 -4.41 9.13
CA VAL A 27 6.39 -3.30 9.36
C VAL A 27 6.32 -2.43 8.10
N LEU A 28 5.12 -2.33 7.53
CA LEU A 28 4.82 -1.48 6.38
C LEU A 28 3.92 -0.33 6.83
N GLN A 29 4.35 0.91 6.61
CA GLN A 29 3.58 2.11 6.92
C GLN A 29 2.87 2.62 5.66
N MET A 30 1.60 2.96 5.82
CA MET A 30 0.79 3.54 4.75
C MET A 30 0.48 4.99 5.10
N GLU A 31 0.98 5.94 4.31
CA GLU A 31 0.79 7.37 4.53
C GLU A 31 -0.09 7.97 3.43
N ASN A 32 -1.31 8.36 3.78
CA ASN A 32 -2.24 9.07 2.88
C ASN A 32 -2.41 8.40 1.50
N CYS A 33 -2.58 7.07 1.48
CA CYS A 33 -2.79 6.32 0.23
C CYS A 33 -4.23 6.53 -0.28
N GLN A 34 -4.35 7.13 -1.47
CA GLN A 34 -5.64 7.55 -2.03
C GLN A 34 -5.73 7.23 -3.52
N VAL A 35 -6.96 7.06 -4.02
CA VAL A 35 -7.23 6.89 -5.45
C VAL A 35 -7.14 8.26 -6.13
N VAL A 36 -6.23 8.40 -7.09
CA VAL A 36 -6.00 9.65 -7.82
C VAL A 36 -6.68 9.61 -9.20
N ALA A 37 -6.77 8.44 -9.82
CA ALA A 37 -7.48 8.27 -11.08
C ALA A 37 -7.97 6.84 -11.28
N GLN A 38 -8.98 6.68 -12.12
CA GLN A 38 -9.48 5.39 -12.58
C GLN A 38 -9.20 5.25 -14.08
N ARG A 39 -8.70 4.09 -14.49
CA ARG A 39 -8.54 3.71 -15.89
C ARG A 39 -9.68 2.77 -16.27
N THR A 40 -10.37 3.09 -17.37
CA THR A 40 -11.49 2.30 -17.87
C THR A 40 -11.17 1.73 -19.24
N GLN A 41 -11.86 0.62 -19.59
CA GLN A 41 -11.65 -0.06 -20.87
C GLN A 41 -11.85 0.87 -22.06
N GLU A 42 -12.86 1.73 -22.03
CA GLU A 42 -13.21 2.66 -23.11
C GLU A 42 -12.16 3.76 -23.32
N LYS A 43 -11.67 4.36 -22.24
CA LYS A 43 -10.76 5.52 -22.33
C LYS A 43 -9.29 5.11 -22.42
N ASN A 44 -8.92 3.95 -21.90
CA ASN A 44 -7.53 3.56 -21.70
C ASN A 44 -7.17 2.19 -22.28
N GLY A 45 -8.15 1.38 -22.74
CA GLY A 45 -7.91 0.04 -23.26
C GLY A 45 -7.65 -1.02 -22.18
N TYR A 46 -7.78 -0.67 -20.90
CA TYR A 46 -7.66 -1.59 -19.75
C TYR A 46 -8.36 -1.04 -18.51
N THR A 47 -8.62 -1.91 -17.54
CA THR A 47 -9.20 -1.55 -16.23
C THR A 47 -8.11 -1.50 -15.16
N ALA A 48 -7.92 -0.34 -14.51
CA ALA A 48 -6.98 -0.19 -13.39
C ALA A 48 -7.35 1.00 -12.49
N VAL A 49 -6.72 1.05 -11.32
CA VAL A 49 -6.80 2.18 -10.38
C VAL A 49 -5.41 2.76 -10.18
N GLN A 50 -5.29 4.08 -10.27
CA GLN A 50 -4.06 4.81 -9.99
C GLN A 50 -4.09 5.33 -8.55
N LEU A 51 -3.06 4.98 -7.78
CA LEU A 51 -2.93 5.35 -6.38
C LEU A 51 -1.83 6.40 -6.19
N GLY A 52 -2.09 7.37 -5.32
CA GLY A 52 -1.11 8.33 -4.82
C GLY A 52 -0.84 8.07 -3.33
N VAL A 53 0.35 8.44 -2.87
CA VAL A 53 0.80 8.26 -1.48
C VAL A 53 1.64 9.46 -1.06
N GLY A 54 1.60 9.81 0.23
CA GLY A 54 2.40 10.90 0.81
C GLY A 54 1.99 12.30 0.35
N LEU A 55 2.88 13.26 0.60
CA LEU A 55 2.70 14.67 0.23
C LEU A 55 3.79 15.08 -0.77
N ALA A 56 3.37 15.68 -1.88
CA ALA A 56 4.30 16.33 -2.79
C ALA A 56 4.75 17.67 -2.17
N LYS A 57 6.05 18.00 -2.27
CA LYS A 57 6.55 19.31 -1.86
C LYS A 57 5.88 20.37 -2.73
N VAL A 58 5.19 21.32 -2.09
CA VAL A 58 4.61 22.48 -2.78
C VAL A 58 5.77 23.33 -3.32
N ARG A 59 5.69 23.68 -4.61
CA ARG A 59 6.66 24.55 -5.27
C ARG A 59 6.37 26.01 -4.96
#